data_AF-A0A1B8CRM6-F1
#
_entry.id   AF-A0A1B8CRM6-F1
#
_cell.length_a   1.000
_cell.length_b   1.000
_cell.length_c   1.000
_cell.angle_alpha   90.00
_cell.angle_beta   90.00
_cell.angle_gamma   90.00
#
_symmetry.space_group_name_H-M   'P 1'
#
loop_
_entity.id
_entity.type
_entity.pdbx_description
1 polymer ?
#
loop_
_entity_poly.entity_id
_entity_poly.type
_entity_poly.pdbx_seq_one_letter_code
_entity_poly.pdbx_strand_id
1 'polypeptide(L)'
;MALIEVIQYNAKPSLDSHALRTTINDTIQNAAIALKGPDDIFHVVLSRPAFGSDGPVAAPVVEFVQSYFPASRVTPEFQRGIEEDFARFDKIYKKGVKGDLGLSSGWVLDEQEHENIEDEKAKCFIIARGWESMDCFEQSVQNDA
;
A
#
# COMPACT_ATOMS: atom_id res chain seq x y z
N MET A 1 -4.68 -18.71 -6.51
CA MET A 1 -4.80 -17.25 -6.71
C MET A 1 -5.82 -16.73 -5.71
N ALA A 2 -5.46 -15.73 -4.90
CA ALA A 2 -6.40 -15.02 -4.04
C ALA A 2 -6.65 -13.64 -4.65
N LEU A 3 -7.92 -13.32 -4.91
CA LEU A 3 -8.36 -11.97 -5.23
C LEU A 3 -8.59 -11.26 -3.91
N ILE A 4 -7.97 -10.10 -3.71
CA ILE A 4 -8.02 -9.37 -2.45
C ILE A 4 -8.41 -7.92 -2.75
N GLU A 5 -9.36 -7.40 -1.99
CA GLU A 5 -9.67 -5.96 -1.93
C GLU A 5 -8.75 -5.29 -0.90
N VAL A 6 -7.95 -4.33 -1.36
CA VAL A 6 -7.28 -3.39 -0.45
C VAL A 6 -8.12 -2.12 -0.40
N ILE A 7 -8.57 -1.78 0.81
CA ILE A 7 -9.44 -0.65 1.09
C ILE A 7 -8.59 0.40 1.81
N GLN A 8 -8.30 1.51 1.12
CA GLN A 8 -7.60 2.64 1.73
C GLN A 8 -8.60 3.70 2.19
N TYR A 9 -8.41 4.18 3.41
CA TYR A 9 -9.13 5.33 3.95
C TYR A 9 -8.16 6.51 4.03
N ASN A 10 -8.37 7.55 3.21
CA ASN A 10 -7.58 8.76 3.31
C ASN A 10 -8.22 9.68 4.35
N ALA A 11 -7.70 9.68 5.58
CA ALA A 11 -8.04 10.72 6.54
C ALA A 11 -7.44 12.04 6.05
N LYS A 12 -8.24 12.88 5.38
CA LYS A 12 -7.86 14.28 5.12
C LYS A 12 -7.55 14.95 6.46
N PRO A 13 -6.40 15.63 6.63
CA PRO A 13 -6.11 16.34 7.87
C PRO A 13 -7.17 17.43 8.07
N SER A 14 -8.00 17.25 9.10
CA SER A 14 -8.87 18.30 9.59
C SER A 14 -7.98 19.39 10.20
N LEU A 15 -7.91 20.55 9.54
CA LEU A 15 -7.30 21.77 10.05
C LEU A 15 -8.04 22.23 11.32
N ASP A 16 -7.44 22.04 12.49
CA ASP A 16 -7.13 23.10 13.47
C ASP A 16 -6.61 22.52 14.79
N SER A 17 -5.34 22.82 15.12
CA SER A 17 -4.67 22.37 16.35
C SER A 17 -5.01 23.20 17.60
N HIS A 18 -6.08 24.00 17.57
CA HIS A 18 -6.43 24.91 18.68
C HIS A 18 -7.89 24.89 19.16
N ALA A 19 -8.74 23.96 18.74
CA ALA A 19 -10.11 23.87 19.24
C ALA A 19 -10.23 22.97 20.49
N LEU A 20 -10.01 23.57 21.66
CA LEU A 20 -10.41 23.02 22.95
C LEU A 20 -11.95 23.00 23.05
N ARG A 21 -12.59 21.90 22.63
CA ARG A 21 -13.90 21.33 23.04
C ARG A 21 -14.52 20.58 21.86
N THR A 22 -14.41 19.26 21.85
CA THR A 22 -15.21 18.42 20.95
C THR A 22 -16.68 18.50 21.35
N THR A 23 -17.50 19.09 20.49
CA THR A 23 -18.96 19.06 20.63
C THR A 23 -19.52 17.78 20.00
N ILE A 24 -20.74 17.38 20.37
CA ILE A 24 -21.44 16.22 19.77
C ILE A 24 -21.48 16.33 18.23
N ASN A 25 -21.53 17.55 17.69
CA ASN A 25 -21.50 17.79 16.25
C ASN A 25 -20.17 17.38 15.61
N ASP A 26 -19.04 17.59 16.27
CA ASP A 26 -17.72 17.20 15.73
C ASP A 26 -17.58 15.68 15.67
N THR A 27 -18.09 14.98 16.69
CA THR A 27 -18.14 13.52 16.70
C THR A 27 -19.04 12.98 15.59
N ILE A 28 -20.21 13.59 15.36
CA ILE A 28 -21.14 13.19 14.29
C ILE A 28 -20.52 13.47 12.92
N GLN A 29 -19.85 14.60 12.72
CA GLN A 29 -19.18 14.92 11.45
C GLN A 29 -18.00 13.99 11.17
N ASN A 30 -17.16 13.71 12.17
CA ASN A 30 -16.05 12.77 12.03
C ASN A 30 -16.56 11.35 11.74
N ALA A 31 -17.64 10.91 12.40
CA ALA A 31 -18.29 9.65 12.09
C ALA A 31 -18.86 9.63 10.67
N ALA A 32 -19.52 10.70 10.22
CA ALA A 32 -20.05 10.79 8.87
C ALA A 32 -18.95 10.79 7.80
N ILE A 33 -17.79 11.39 8.06
CA ILE A 33 -16.61 11.33 7.18
C ILE A 33 -16.05 9.91 7.15
N ALA A 34 -15.89 9.25 8.30
CA ALA A 34 -15.43 7.87 8.37
C ALA A 34 -16.41 6.87 7.70
N LEU A 35 -17.70 7.19 7.69
CA LEU A 35 -18.76 6.36 7.11
C LEU A 35 -19.03 6.64 5.62
N LYS A 36 -18.36 7.62 4.99
CA LYS A 36 -18.51 7.88 3.54
C LYS A 36 -17.99 6.75 2.65
N GLY A 37 -17.40 5.70 3.24
CA GLY A 37 -16.80 4.60 2.52
C GLY A 37 -15.35 4.89 2.19
N PRO A 38 -14.62 3.88 1.68
CA PRO A 38 -13.25 4.08 1.22
C PRO A 38 -13.21 5.05 0.04
N ASP A 39 -12.16 5.86 0.02
CA ASP A 39 -11.91 6.74 -1.11
C ASP A 39 -11.54 5.91 -2.35
N ASP A 40 -10.83 4.79 -2.16
CA ASP A 40 -10.35 3.92 -3.24
C ASP A 40 -10.40 2.42 -2.85
N ILE A 41 -10.80 1.57 -3.80
CA ILE A 41 -10.84 0.10 -3.67
C ILE A 41 -9.94 -0.51 -4.75
N PHE A 42 -8.96 -1.31 -4.34
CA PHE A 42 -8.04 -1.98 -5.24
C PHE A 42 -8.31 -3.49 -5.27
N HIS A 43 -8.66 -4.03 -6.45
CA HIS A 43 -8.69 -5.47 -6.66
C HIS A 43 -7.30 -5.94 -7.09
N VAL A 44 -6.67 -6.79 -6.29
CA VAL A 44 -5.27 -7.21 -6.50
C VAL A 44 -5.15 -8.72 -6.58
N VAL A 45 -4.33 -9.19 -7.53
CA VAL A 45 -3.85 -10.58 -7.54
C VAL A 45 -2.47 -10.61 -6.92
N LEU A 46 -2.40 -11.17 -5.72
CA LEU A 46 -1.17 -11.20 -4.94
C LEU A 46 -0.36 -12.49 -5.17
N SER A 47 0.96 -12.35 -5.12
CA SER A 47 1.94 -13.44 -5.28
C SER A 47 1.81 -14.51 -4.20
N ARG A 48 1.34 -14.13 -3.01
CA ARG A 48 0.90 -15.04 -1.95
C ARG A 48 -0.23 -14.42 -1.11
N PRO A 49 -0.96 -15.20 -0.30
CA PRO A 49 -1.96 -14.64 0.61
C PRO A 49 -1.35 -13.54 1.49
N ALA A 50 -1.93 -12.34 1.46
CA ALA A 50 -1.51 -11.23 2.30
C ALA A 50 -2.10 -11.33 3.72
N PHE A 51 -3.29 -11.93 3.85
CA PHE A 51 -4.05 -12.11 5.08
C PHE A 51 -3.88 -13.52 5.65
N GLY A 52 -4.07 -13.65 6.96
CA GLY A 52 -3.88 -14.90 7.71
C GLY A 52 -2.85 -14.73 8.84
N SER A 53 -2.70 -15.72 9.70
CA SER A 53 -1.76 -15.66 10.85
C SER A 53 -0.31 -15.40 10.43
N ASP A 54 0.07 -15.87 9.23
CA ASP A 54 1.42 -15.73 8.68
C ASP A 54 1.46 -14.73 7.51
N GLY A 55 0.36 -13.98 7.31
CA GLY A 55 0.24 -12.99 6.25
C GLY A 55 0.95 -11.69 6.62
N PRO A 56 1.65 -11.02 5.68
CA PRO A 56 2.37 -9.78 5.94
C PRO A 56 1.50 -8.66 6.53
N VAL A 57 0.18 -8.64 6.23
CA VAL A 57 -0.72 -7.60 6.74
C VAL A 57 -1.21 -7.86 8.16
N ALA A 58 -0.87 -9.02 8.75
CA ALA A 58 -1.11 -9.32 10.17
C ALA A 58 0.05 -8.88 11.08
N ALA A 59 1.12 -8.30 10.51
CA ALA A 59 2.26 -7.81 11.25
C ALA A 59 1.92 -6.58 12.12
N PRO A 60 2.69 -6.32 13.19
CA PRO A 60 2.53 -5.11 14.01
C PRO A 60 2.64 -3.81 13.23
N VAL A 61 3.53 -3.75 12.23
CA VAL A 61 3.67 -2.64 11.29
C VAL A 61 3.57 -3.18 9.87
N VAL A 62 2.81 -2.50 9.01
CA VAL A 62 2.62 -2.89 7.62
C VAL A 62 2.99 -1.72 6.72
N GLU A 63 3.95 -1.95 5.84
CA GLU A 63 4.34 -1.04 4.77
C GLU A 63 3.53 -1.35 3.51
N PHE A 64 2.93 -0.33 2.93
CA PHE A 64 2.32 -0.40 1.60
C PHE A 64 3.09 0.51 0.65
N VAL A 65 3.53 -0.05 -0.48
CA VAL A 65 4.14 0.71 -1.57
C VAL A 65 3.27 0.55 -2.81
N GLN A 66 2.93 1.67 -3.44
CA GLN A 66 2.18 1.72 -4.68
C GLN A 66 3.06 2.36 -5.76
N SER A 67 3.31 1.61 -6.83
CA SER A 67 4.04 2.08 -8.01
C SER A 67 3.08 2.21 -9.18
N TYR A 68 2.85 3.45 -9.61
CA TYR A 68 1.93 3.76 -10.70
C TYR A 68 2.69 3.94 -12.01
N PHE A 69 2.13 3.35 -13.06
CA PHE A 69 2.65 3.43 -14.42
C PHE A 69 1.52 3.81 -15.38
N PRO A 70 1.80 4.59 -16.44
CA PRO A 70 0.79 4.86 -17.46
C PRO A 70 0.29 3.55 -18.08
N ALA A 71 -1.02 3.35 -18.17
CA ALA A 71 -1.61 2.08 -18.61
C ALA A 71 -1.13 1.66 -20.01
N SER A 72 -0.92 2.63 -20.90
CA SER A 72 -0.36 2.43 -22.24
C SER A 72 1.01 1.75 -22.27
N ARG A 73 1.79 1.84 -21.18
CA ARG A 73 3.13 1.24 -21.07
C ARG A 73 3.13 -0.15 -20.46
N VAL A 74 2.05 -0.55 -19.77
CA VAL A 74 2.01 -1.79 -19.00
C VAL A 74 1.55 -2.95 -19.89
N THR A 75 2.50 -3.48 -20.66
CA THR A 75 2.33 -4.75 -21.39
C THR A 75 2.65 -5.95 -20.48
N PRO A 76 2.26 -7.19 -20.86
CA PRO A 76 2.64 -8.38 -20.09
C PRO A 76 4.15 -8.53 -19.90
N GLU A 77 4.96 -8.16 -20.90
CA GLU A 77 6.42 -8.19 -20.82
C GLU A 77 6.95 -7.15 -19.83
N PHE A 78 6.35 -5.95 -19.80
CA PHE A 78 6.66 -4.91 -18.84
C PHE A 78 6.33 -5.39 -17.41
N GLN A 79 5.15 -5.97 -17.20
CA GLN A 79 4.74 -6.51 -15.91
C GLN A 79 5.73 -7.56 -15.39
N ARG A 80 6.09 -8.52 -16.24
CA ARG A 80 7.09 -9.54 -15.92
C ARG A 80 8.44 -8.92 -15.57
N GLY A 81 8.88 -7.91 -16.32
CA GLY A 81 10.13 -7.20 -16.02
C GLY A 81 10.14 -6.57 -14.63
N ILE A 82 9.08 -5.85 -14.26
CA ILE A 82 8.92 -5.27 -12.92
C ILE A 82 8.91 -6.34 -11.84
N GLU A 83 8.20 -7.45 -12.04
CA GLU A 83 8.16 -8.56 -11.08
C GLU A 83 9.54 -9.20 -10.89
N GLU A 84 10.28 -9.43 -11.97
CA GLU A 84 11.64 -9.98 -11.94
C GLU A 84 12.63 -9.03 -11.25
N ASP A 85 12.59 -7.75 -11.59
CA ASP A 85 13.44 -6.72 -11.00
C ASP A 85 13.14 -6.55 -9.51
N PHE A 86 11.86 -6.55 -9.13
CA PHE A 86 11.44 -6.47 -7.73
C PHE A 86 11.87 -7.71 -6.94
N ALA A 87 11.70 -8.92 -7.50
CA ALA A 87 12.16 -10.14 -6.85
C ALA A 87 13.68 -10.15 -6.64
N ARG A 88 14.44 -9.61 -7.60
CA ARG A 88 15.89 -9.43 -7.46
C ARG A 88 16.24 -8.42 -6.36
N PHE A 89 15.56 -7.28 -6.33
CA PHE A 89 15.70 -6.27 -5.30
C PHE A 89 15.43 -6.86 -3.90
N ASP A 90 14.28 -7.49 -3.70
CA ASP A 90 13.89 -8.07 -2.41
C ASP A 90 14.91 -9.10 -1.92
N LYS A 91 15.44 -9.93 -2.82
CA LYS A 91 16.47 -10.92 -2.49
C LYS A 91 17.75 -10.29 -1.94
N ILE A 92 18.12 -9.09 -2.39
CA ILE A 92 19.28 -8.35 -1.90
C ILE A 92 18.90 -7.64 -0.60
N TYR A 93 17.82 -6.87 -0.64
CA TYR A 93 17.31 -6.08 0.47
C TYR A 93 17.11 -6.90 1.74
N LYS A 94 16.43 -8.06 1.64
CA LYS A 94 16.10 -8.89 2.81
C LYS A 94 17.31 -9.42 3.58
N LYS A 95 18.50 -9.42 2.99
CA LYS A 95 19.73 -9.86 3.67
C LYS A 95 20.24 -8.84 4.68
N GLY A 96 19.90 -7.56 4.47
CA GLY A 96 20.37 -6.45 5.30
C GLY A 96 19.37 -5.99 6.36
N VAL A 97 18.12 -6.48 6.29
CA VAL A 97 17.04 -6.00 7.16
C VAL A 97 16.76 -6.98 8.30
N LYS A 98 16.29 -6.43 9.43
CA LYS A 98 15.81 -7.20 10.59
C LYS A 98 14.32 -6.95 10.77
N GLY A 99 13.63 -7.92 11.37
CA GLY A 99 12.21 -7.79 11.69
C GLY A 99 11.28 -7.83 10.47
N ASP A 100 11.72 -8.35 9.33
CA ASP A 100 10.85 -8.65 8.19
C ASP A 100 9.95 -9.84 8.53
N LEU A 101 8.63 -9.61 8.54
CA LEU A 101 7.60 -10.63 8.74
C LEU A 101 6.99 -11.09 7.40
N GLY A 102 7.68 -10.74 6.31
CA GLY A 102 7.41 -11.18 4.96
C GLY A 102 6.66 -10.15 4.14
N LEU A 103 6.39 -10.55 2.90
CA LEU A 103 6.03 -9.67 1.80
C LEU A 103 4.97 -10.30 0.89
N SER A 104 4.02 -9.53 0.40
CA SER A 104 3.18 -9.92 -0.74
C SER A 104 3.14 -8.78 -1.74
N SER A 105 3.09 -9.11 -3.03
CA SER A 105 3.10 -8.11 -4.11
C SER A 105 2.22 -8.55 -5.25
N GLY A 106 1.74 -7.61 -6.05
CA GLY A 106 0.86 -7.93 -7.16
C GLY A 106 0.40 -6.73 -7.95
N TRP A 107 -0.23 -7.01 -9.08
CA TRP A 107 -0.84 -5.98 -9.91
C TRP A 107 -2.29 -5.75 -9.50
N VAL A 108 -2.66 -4.47 -9.43
CA VAL A 108 -4.06 -4.07 -9.40
C VAL A 108 -4.67 -4.42 -10.75
N LEU A 109 -5.82 -5.10 -10.73
CA LEU A 109 -6.52 -5.54 -11.93
C LEU A 109 -7.09 -4.35 -12.71
N ASP A 110 -7.67 -3.40 -11.98
CA ASP A 110 -8.33 -2.23 -12.55
C ASP A 110 -7.33 -1.10 -12.86
N GLU A 111 -7.64 -0.34 -13.92
CA GLU A 111 -6.96 0.92 -14.19
C GLU A 111 -7.52 2.03 -13.29
N GLN A 112 -6.64 2.87 -12.76
CA GLN A 112 -6.95 3.88 -11.75
C GLN A 112 -6.69 5.29 -12.29
N GLU A 113 -7.47 6.27 -11.83
CA GLU A 113 -7.08 7.67 -11.99
C GLU A 113 -5.88 7.95 -11.07
N HIS A 114 -4.91 8.76 -11.51
CA HIS A 114 -3.77 9.12 -10.68
C HIS A 114 -3.32 10.55 -10.99
N GLU A 115 -3.18 11.38 -9.95
CA GLU A 115 -2.93 12.82 -10.09
C GLU A 115 -1.68 13.19 -10.91
N ASN A 116 -0.66 12.32 -10.91
CA ASN A 116 0.61 12.54 -11.62
C ASN A 116 0.66 11.89 -13.01
N ILE A 117 -0.43 11.27 -13.49
CA ILE A 117 -0.53 10.69 -14.83
C ILE A 117 -1.68 11.41 -15.54
N GLU A 118 -1.32 12.37 -16.39
CA GLU A 118 -2.26 13.14 -17.19
C GLU A 118 -2.61 12.38 -18.47
N ASP A 119 -3.82 12.63 -19.00
CA ASP A 119 -4.33 12.12 -20.29
C ASP A 119 -4.56 10.60 -20.41
N GLU A 120 -4.20 9.79 -19.41
CA GLU A 120 -4.53 8.37 -19.38
C GLU A 120 -4.63 7.81 -17.95
N LYS A 121 -5.21 6.61 -17.82
CA LYS A 121 -5.27 5.90 -16.54
C LYS A 121 -3.95 5.24 -16.19
N ALA A 122 -3.80 4.89 -14.92
CA ALA A 122 -2.65 4.22 -14.36
C ALA A 122 -2.91 2.72 -14.12
N LYS A 123 -1.88 1.90 -14.29
CA LYS A 123 -1.77 0.57 -13.69
C LYS A 123 -0.88 0.67 -12.46
N CYS A 124 -1.25 -0.06 -11.40
CA CYS A 124 -0.54 -0.04 -10.12
C CYS A 124 0.05 -1.41 -9.80
N PHE A 125 1.34 -1.43 -9.45
CA PHE A 125 1.98 -2.55 -8.78
C PHE A 125 2.05 -2.23 -7.29
N ILE A 126 1.44 -3.09 -6.46
CA ILE A 126 1.37 -2.91 -5.01
C ILE A 126 2.26 -3.92 -4.29
N ILE A 127 2.82 -3.47 -3.18
CA ILE A 127 3.65 -4.23 -2.26
C ILE A 127 3.05 -4.05 -0.86
N ALA A 128 2.90 -5.15 -0.13
CA ALA A 128 2.55 -5.17 1.29
C ALA A 128 3.62 -5.95 2.05
N ARG A 129 4.38 -5.26 2.92
CA ARG A 129 5.44 -5.87 3.73
C ARG A 129 5.13 -5.71 5.20
N GLY A 130 5.28 -6.79 5.96
CA GLY A 130 5.10 -6.82 7.40
C GLY A 130 6.42 -6.60 8.14
N TRP A 131 6.36 -5.85 9.23
CA TRP A 131 7.50 -5.50 10.08
C TRP A 131 7.17 -5.75 11.56
N GLU A 132 8.16 -6.23 12.33
CA GLU A 132 8.05 -6.45 13.77
C GLU A 132 7.81 -5.16 14.57
N SER A 133 8.37 -4.04 14.11
CA SER A 133 8.26 -2.74 14.77
C SER A 133 8.55 -1.58 13.79
N MET A 134 8.19 -0.36 14.20
CA MET A 134 8.52 0.85 13.43
C MET A 134 10.03 1.05 13.33
N ASP A 135 10.78 0.81 14.41
CA ASP A 135 12.25 0.92 14.42
C ASP A 135 12.90 0.00 13.37
N CYS A 136 12.38 -1.23 13.21
CA CYS A 136 12.86 -2.16 12.18
C CYS A 136 12.63 -1.62 10.76
N PHE A 137 11.46 -1.03 10.50
CA PHE A 137 11.15 -0.40 9.23
C PHE A 137 12.01 0.86 8.99
N GLU A 138 12.16 1.73 9.99
CA GLU A 138 12.97 2.94 9.84
C GLU A 138 14.45 2.62 9.55
N GLN A 139 15.01 1.62 10.24
CA GLN A 139 16.37 1.15 9.96
C GLN A 139 16.51 0.53 8.57
N SER A 140 15.45 -0.11 8.05
CA SER A 140 15.49 -0.78 6.76
C SER A 140 15.55 0.21 5.59
N VAL A 141 15.04 1.44 5.76
CA VAL A 141 15.07 2.50 4.74
C VAL A 141 16.27 3.45 4.86
N GLN A 142 17.09 3.32 5.92
CA GLN A 142 18.28 4.16 6.13
C GLN A 142 19.52 3.71 5.36
N ASN A 143 19.49 2.52 4.76
CA ASN A 143 20.64 2.00 4.01
C ASN A 143 20.52 2.43 2.54
N ASP A 144 21.38 3.36 2.13
CA ASP A 144 21.77 3.47 0.72
C ASP A 144 22.52 2.17 0.37
N ALA A 145 21.98 1.40 -0.58
CA ALA A 145 22.57 0.15 -1.04
C ALA A 145 24.00 0.33 -1.62
#